data_AF-A0AAV3PLV9-F1
#
_entry.id   AF-A0AAV3PLV9-F1
#
_cell.length_a   1.000
_cell.length_b   1.000
_cell.length_c   1.000
_cell.angle_alpha   90.00
_cell.angle_beta   90.00
_cell.angle_gamma   90.00
#
_symmetry.space_group_name_H-M   'P 1'
#
loop_
_entity.id
_entity.type
_entity.pdbx_description
1 polymer ?
#
loop_
_entity_poly.entity_id
_entity_poly.type
_entity_poly.pdbx_seq_one_letter_code
_entity_poly.pdbx_strand_id
1 'polypeptide(L)' 'MKIENDDHVTFYPDNGASAHMTGNGSIITNLQPYYGNDKVMVGTDTLLPITHIGSVRLTTTSADFLLKDILLVPQLK' A
#
# COMPACT_ATOMS: atom_id res chain seq x y z
N MET A 1 11.77 -9.79 -28.24
CA MET A 1 12.11 -8.77 -27.25
C MET A 1 10.83 -8.03 -26.90
N LYS A 2 10.16 -8.43 -25.83
CA LYS A 2 9.02 -7.71 -25.28
C LYS A 2 9.52 -7.24 -23.93
N ILE A 3 9.84 -5.96 -23.83
CA ILE A 3 10.17 -5.33 -22.57
C ILE A 3 8.82 -5.13 -21.88
N GLU A 4 8.40 -6.12 -21.11
CA GLU A 4 7.45 -5.89 -20.06
C GLU A 4 8.28 -5.33 -18.91
N ASN A 5 8.12 -4.02 -18.66
CA ASN A 5 8.59 -3.44 -17.42
C ASN A 5 7.83 -4.18 -16.33
N ASP A 6 8.55 -5.06 -15.65
CA ASP A 6 8.03 -5.82 -14.53
C ASP A 6 7.91 -4.89 -13.31
N ASP A 7 6.90 -4.02 -13.36
CA ASP A 7 6.42 -3.28 -12.18
C ASP A 7 5.50 -4.20 -11.36
N HIS A 8 5.85 -5.49 -11.18
CA HIS A 8 5.16 -6.36 -10.22
C HIS A 8 5.30 -5.76 -8.81
N VAL A 9 4.33 -4.92 -8.45
CA VAL A 9 4.20 -4.43 -7.08
C VAL A 9 3.85 -5.62 -6.22
N THR A 10 4.85 -6.08 -5.48
CA THR A 10 4.72 -7.27 -4.66
C THR A 10 4.21 -6.84 -3.29
N PHE A 11 2.93 -7.09 -3.03
CA PHE A 11 2.36 -7.00 -1.68
C PHE A 11 2.63 -8.29 -0.94
N TYR A 12 3.22 -8.17 0.25
CA TYR A 12 3.43 -9.29 1.16
C TYR A 12 2.40 -9.17 2.29
N PRO A 13 1.32 -9.97 2.27
CA PRO A 13 0.37 -9.98 3.36
C PRO A 13 1.06 -10.55 4.61
N ASP A 14 1.15 -9.72 5.65
CA ASP A 14 1.67 -10.09 6.96
C ASP A 14 0.52 -10.04 7.98
N ASN A 15 0.03 -11.19 8.42
CA ASN A 15 -1.03 -11.29 9.43
C ASN A 15 -0.59 -10.79 10.81
N GLY A 16 0.72 -10.60 11.04
CA GLY A 16 1.27 -10.00 12.26
C GLY A 16 1.33 -8.47 12.22
N ALA A 17 1.15 -7.85 11.05
CA ALA A 17 1.18 -6.41 10.90
C ALA A 17 -0.14 -5.76 11.37
N SER A 18 -0.04 -4.64 12.09
CA SER A 18 -1.23 -3.87 12.51
C SER A 18 -1.85 -3.06 11.38
N ALA A 19 -1.09 -2.78 10.31
CA ALA A 19 -1.55 -2.05 9.14
C ALA A 19 -0.72 -2.42 7.92
N HIS A 20 -1.31 -2.28 6.73
CA HIS A 20 -0.62 -2.43 5.45
C HIS A 20 -0.48 -1.06 4.78
N MET A 21 0.69 -0.77 4.22
CA MET A 21 1.01 0.52 3.63
C MET A 21 1.78 0.38 2.31
N THR A 22 1.64 1.38 1.43
CA THR A 22 2.40 1.47 0.18
C THR A 22 2.68 2.92 -0.18
N GLY A 23 3.79 3.18 -0.88
CA GLY A 23 4.07 4.47 -1.51
C GLY A 23 3.43 4.63 -2.89
N ASN A 24 2.96 3.55 -3.50
CA ASN A 24 2.40 3.55 -4.84
C ASN A 24 0.86 3.61 -4.80
N GLY A 25 0.29 4.77 -5.14
CA GLY A 25 -1.17 4.95 -5.20
C GLY A 25 -1.84 4.30 -6.40
N SER A 26 -1.11 3.98 -7.48
CA SER A 26 -1.68 3.48 -8.74
C SER A 26 -2.28 2.07 -8.63
N ILE A 27 -1.92 1.33 -7.59
CA ILE A 27 -2.40 -0.03 -7.32
C ILE A 27 -3.57 -0.06 -6.33
N ILE A 28 -3.89 1.09 -5.72
CA ILE A 28 -4.98 1.22 -4.77
C ILE A 28 -6.26 1.60 -5.52
N THR A 29 -7.31 0.84 -5.26
CA THR A 29 -8.68 1.09 -5.70
C THR A 29 -9.51 1.68 -4.57
N ASN A 30 -10.58 2.39 -4.91
CA ASN A 30 -11.44 3.09 -3.95
C ASN A 30 -10.65 4.03 -3.03
N LEU A 31 -9.66 4.72 -3.59
CA LEU A 31 -8.83 5.67 -2.85
C LEU A 31 -9.69 6.80 -2.29
N GLN A 32 -9.59 7.03 -0.99
CA GLN A 32 -10.28 8.12 -0.28
C GLN A 32 -9.28 8.88 0.59
N PRO A 33 -9.46 10.20 0.81
CA PRO A 33 -8.62 10.95 1.73
C PRO A 33 -8.60 10.29 3.10
N TYR A 34 -7.42 10.19 3.70
CA TYR A 34 -7.27 9.70 5.06
C TYR A 34 -7.42 10.88 6.04
N TYR A 35 -8.43 10.81 6.91
CA TYR A 35 -8.78 11.89 7.84
C TYR A 35 -8.21 11.69 9.26
N GLY A 36 -7.49 10.61 9.50
CA GLY A 36 -6.83 10.38 10.78
C GLY A 36 -5.59 11.27 10.96
N ASN A 37 -5.11 11.36 12.19
CA ASN A 37 -3.91 12.14 12.54
C ASN A 37 -2.64 11.28 12.57
N ASP A 38 -2.75 9.99 12.22
CA ASP A 38 -1.64 9.05 12.29
C ASP A 38 -0.57 9.39 11.24
N LYS A 39 0.68 9.05 11.58
CA LYS A 39 1.84 9.20 10.71
C LYS A 39 2.71 7.95 10.82
N VAL A 40 3.44 7.64 9.76
CA VAL A 40 4.38 6.52 9.77
C VAL A 40 5.74 7.03 10.22
N MET A 41 6.24 6.52 11.35
CA MET A 41 7.60 6.81 11.80
C MET A 41 8.59 5.87 11.11
N VAL A 42 9.62 6.44 10.48
CA VAL A 42 10.71 5.70 9.83
C VAL A 42 12.04 6.17 10.40
N GLY A 43 12.85 5.25 10.92
CA GLY A 43 14.05 5.60 11.67
C GLY A 43 13.71 6.32 12.97
N THR A 44 14.56 7.24 13.41
CA THR A 44 14.41 7.90 14.71
C THR A 44 13.52 9.15 14.66
N ASP A 45 13.64 9.99 13.64
CA ASP A 45 13.02 11.33 13.65
C ASP A 45 12.17 11.65 12.41
N THR A 46 11.97 10.69 11.50
CA THR A 46 11.22 10.96 10.26
C THR A 46 9.77 10.47 10.39
N LEU A 47 8.83 11.38 10.24
CA LEU A 47 7.40 11.09 10.18
C LEU A 47 6.89 11.30 8.75
N LEU A 48 6.42 10.23 8.12
CA LEU A 48 5.84 10.26 6.79
C LEU A 48 4.31 10.42 6.88
N PRO A 49 3.72 11.33 6.08
CA PRO A 49 2.28 11.55 6.10
C PRO A 49 1.54 10.39 5.43
N ILE A 50 0.48 9.91 6.08
CA ILE A 50 -0.56 9.12 5.43
C ILE A 50 -1.47 10.11 4.69
N THR A 51 -1.72 9.87 3.41
CA THR A 51 -2.52 10.80 2.58
C THR A 51 -3.91 10.24 2.25
N HIS A 52 -3.98 8.94 2.01
CA HIS A 52 -5.20 8.27 1.56
C HIS A 52 -5.28 6.86 2.14
N ILE A 53 -6.47 6.28 2.07
CA ILE A 53 -6.75 4.88 2.39
C ILE A 53 -7.57 4.26 1.26
N GLY A 54 -7.40 2.96 1.02
CA GLY A 54 -8.19 2.26 0.01
C GLY A 54 -8.00 0.75 0.07
N SER A 55 -8.21 0.09 -1.06
CA SER A 55 -8.12 -1.37 -1.17
C SER A 55 -7.24 -1.80 -2.33
N VAL A 56 -6.52 -2.91 -2.18
CA VAL A 56 -5.69 -3.52 -3.22
C VAL A 56 -6.23 -4.91 -3.55
N ARG A 57 -6.36 -5.22 -4.84
CA ARG A 57 -6.73 -6.55 -5.31
C ARG A 57 -5.46 -7.32 -5.65
N LEU A 58 -5.23 -8.43 -4.96
CA LEU A 58 -4.15 -9.37 -5.23
C LEU A 58 -4.72 -10.57 -5.98
N THR A 59 -4.35 -10.69 -7.25
CA THR A 59 -4.71 -11.84 -8.07
C THR A 59 -3.59 -12.86 -8.04
N THR A 60 -3.91 -14.06 -7.56
CA THR A 60 -3.02 -15.22 -7.58
C THR A 60 -3.54 -16.25 -8.57
N THR A 61 -2.72 -17.25 -8.90
CA THR A 61 -3.16 -18.35 -9.79
C THR A 61 -4.33 -19.16 -9.23
N SER A 62 -4.55 -19.14 -7.92
CA SER A 62 -5.59 -19.91 -7.23
C SER A 62 -6.80 -19.10 -6.79
N ALA A 63 -6.63 -17.80 -6.52
CA ALA A 63 -7.69 -16.95 -5.96
C ALA A 63 -7.38 -15.46 -6.08
N ASP A 64 -8.44 -14.65 -6.02
CA ASP A 64 -8.36 -13.21 -5.83
C ASP A 64 -8.59 -12.86 -4.36
N PHE A 65 -7.72 -12.01 -3.82
CA PHE A 65 -7.82 -11.48 -2.47
C PHE A 65 -7.99 -9.96 -2.52
N LEU A 66 -9.00 -9.45 -1.82
CA LEU A 66 -9.19 -8.01 -1.64
C LEU A 66 -8.64 -7.61 -0.27
N LEU A 67 -7.49 -6.94 -0.27
CA LEU A 67 -6.96 -6.31 0.94
C LEU A 67 -7.59 -4.94 1.11
N LYS A 68 -8.23 -4.73 2.25
CA LYS A 68 -8.82 -3.44 2.63
C LYS A 68 -7.88 -2.65 3.53
N ASP A 69 -8.21 -1.39 3.74
CA ASP A 69 -7.54 -0.51 4.69
C ASP A 69 -6.03 -0.33 4.41
N ILE A 70 -5.68 -0.27 3.12
CA ILE A 70 -4.31 -0.01 2.67
C ILE A 70 -4.03 1.49 2.77
N LEU A 71 -3.03 1.86 3.56
CA LEU A 71 -2.60 3.23 3.76
C LEU A 71 -1.65 3.68 2.64
N LEU A 72 -1.96 4.80 1.98
CA LEU A 72 -1.07 5.43 1.03
C LEU A 72 -0.15 6.43 1.73
N VAL A 73 1.15 6.12 1.71
CA VAL A 73 2.23 6.93 2.28
C VAL A 73 3.19 7.29 1.15
N PRO A 74 2.96 8.36 0.38
CA PRO A 74 3.67 8.62 -0.89
C PRO A 74 5.19 8.75 -0.78
N GLN A 75 5.69 9.01 0.43
CA GLN A 75 7.12 9.16 0.72
C GLN A 75 7.77 7.85 1.18
N LEU A 76 7.01 6.76 1.30
CA LEU A 76 7.50 5.43 1.60
C LEU A 76 8.23 4.88 0.36
N LYS A 77 9.51 4.55 0.52
CA LYS A 77 10.39 4.02 -0.53
C LYS A 77 10.57 2.52 -0.42
#